data_AF-A0A3B9HBV3-F1
#
_entry.id   AF-A0A3B9HBV3-F1
#
_cell.length_a   1.000
_cell.length_b   1.000
_cell.length_c   1.000
_cell.angle_alpha   90.00
_cell.angle_beta   90.00
_cell.angle_gamma   90.00
#
_symmetry.space_group_name_H-M   'P 1'
#
loop_
_entity.id
_entity.type
_entity.pdbx_description
1 polymer ?
#
loop_
_entity_poly.entity_id
_entity_poly.type
_entity_poly.pdbx_seq_one_letter_code
_entity_poly.pdbx_strand_id
1 'polypeptide(L)'
;MSDQLTIAGKNFDSRLMVGTGRHRSMDEMVSSIEASGAQIVTVAIGRLDLSNPQEKTILDFFDWDKYTILPNTAGSKTAEQ
;
A
#
# COMPACT_ATOMS: atom_id res chain seq x y z
N MET A 1 -4.63 -0.70 27.97
CA MET A 1 -5.16 -0.03 26.77
C MET A 1 -4.35 -0.51 25.59
N SER A 2 -4.99 -0.84 24.46
CA SER A 2 -4.26 -1.08 23.21
C SER A 2 -3.65 0.24 22.75
N ASP A 3 -2.36 0.24 22.45
CA ASP A 3 -1.63 1.43 21.97
C ASP A 3 -1.83 1.59 20.46
N GLN A 4 -3.04 1.99 20.06
CA GLN A 4 -3.41 2.14 18.65
C GLN A 4 -2.75 3.37 18.00
N LEU A 5 -2.52 3.27 16.70
CA LEU A 5 -2.14 4.39 15.85
C LEU A 5 -3.39 5.06 15.29
N THR A 6 -3.57 6.36 15.53
CA THR A 6 -4.66 7.14 14.94
C THR A 6 -4.13 8.11 13.90
N ILE A 7 -4.63 8.02 12.66
CA ILE A 7 -4.30 8.95 11.57
C ILE A 7 -5.61 9.39 10.93
N ALA A 8 -5.85 10.71 10.86
CA ALA A 8 -7.05 11.30 10.27
C ALA A 8 -8.38 10.66 10.78
N GLY A 9 -8.43 10.33 12.08
CA GLY A 9 -9.61 9.71 12.71
C GLY A 9 -9.78 8.21 12.47
N LYS A 10 -8.90 7.56 11.70
CA LYS A 10 -8.86 6.10 11.55
C LYS A 10 -7.88 5.50 12.55
N ASN A 11 -8.28 4.38 13.16
CA ASN A 11 -7.46 3.65 14.12
C ASN A 11 -6.84 2.40 13.46
N PHE A 12 -5.59 2.14 13.78
CA PHE A 12 -4.83 0.98 13.33
C PHE A 12 -4.20 0.30 14.55
N ASP A 13 -4.30 -1.02 14.62
CA ASP A 13 -3.64 -1.85 15.63
C ASP A 13 -2.14 -2.00 15.34
N SER A 14 -1.77 -2.00 14.06
CA SER A 14 -0.38 -2.04 13.62
C SER A 14 0.19 -0.65 13.41
N ARG A 15 1.37 -0.40 13.98
CA ARG A 15 2.19 0.80 13.76
C ARG A 15 3.15 0.65 12.56
N LEU A 16 3.15 -0.50 11.89
CA LEU A 16 3.99 -0.79 10.74
C LEU A 16 3.26 -0.45 9.44
N MET A 17 3.86 0.44 8.63
CA MET A 17 3.44 0.70 7.25
C MET A 17 4.42 0.01 6.31
N VAL A 18 3.92 -0.65 5.26
CA VAL A 18 4.76 -1.41 4.33
C VAL A 18 4.59 -0.85 2.91
N GLY A 19 5.69 -0.72 2.17
CA GLY A 19 5.65 -0.38 0.75
C GLY A 19 5.64 -1.60 -0.14
N THR A 20 5.19 -1.44 -1.37
CA THR A 20 5.02 -2.55 -2.33
C THR A 20 6.21 -2.74 -3.28
N GLY A 21 7.31 -2.01 -3.08
CA GLY A 21 8.48 -2.08 -3.96
C GLY A 21 9.47 -3.20 -3.59
N ARG A 22 10.25 -3.66 -4.59
CA ARG A 22 11.43 -4.55 -4.45
C ARG A 22 11.18 -6.02 -4.04
N HIS A 23 9.97 -6.55 -4.25
CA HIS A 23 9.70 -7.98 -4.13
C HIS A 23 10.02 -8.74 -5.42
N ARG A 24 10.35 -10.04 -5.33
CA ARG A 24 10.71 -10.85 -6.52
C ARG A 24 9.47 -11.27 -7.32
N SER A 25 8.33 -11.39 -6.65
CA SER A 25 7.04 -11.68 -7.26
C SER A 25 5.90 -11.00 -6.49
N MET A 26 4.71 -10.96 -7.11
CA MET A 26 3.51 -10.41 -6.49
C MET A 26 3.07 -11.27 -5.29
N ASP A 27 3.13 -12.59 -5.42
CA ASP A 27 2.75 -13.53 -4.35
C ASP A 27 3.66 -13.37 -3.12
N GLU A 28 4.96 -13.16 -3.32
CA GLU A 28 5.90 -12.89 -2.23
C GLU A 28 5.56 -11.58 -1.51
N MET A 29 5.21 -10.53 -2.27
CA MET A 29 4.79 -9.25 -1.70
C MET A 29 3.54 -9.41 -0.85
N VAL A 30 2.48 -10.01 -1.38
CA VAL A 30 1.21 -10.20 -0.66
C VAL A 30 1.43 -11.01 0.60
N SER A 31 2.16 -12.13 0.51
CA SER A 31 2.50 -12.97 1.65
C SER A 31 3.32 -12.22 2.70
N SER A 32 4.28 -11.40 2.28
CA SER A 32 5.10 -10.59 3.20
C SER A 32 4.27 -9.53 3.91
N ILE A 33 3.34 -8.88 3.21
CA ILE A 33 2.45 -7.86 3.80
C ILE A 33 1.52 -8.51 4.80
N GLU A 34 0.93 -9.65 4.45
CA GLU A 34 0.06 -10.42 5.36
C GLU A 34 0.81 -10.87 6.62
N ALA A 35 1.99 -11.48 6.46
CA ALA A 35 2.80 -11.92 7.60
C ALA A 35 3.26 -10.77 8.50
N SER A 36 3.39 -9.55 7.96
CA SER A 36 3.80 -8.37 8.73
C SER A 36 2.71 -7.81 9.64
N GLY A 37 1.44 -8.17 9.41
CA GLY A 37 0.30 -7.58 10.11
C GLY A 37 0.10 -6.08 9.82
N ALA A 38 0.75 -5.53 8.80
CA ALA A 38 0.56 -4.14 8.40
C ALA A 38 -0.87 -3.90 7.93
N GLN A 39 -1.46 -2.78 8.36
CA GLN A 39 -2.79 -2.35 7.93
C GLN A 39 -2.74 -1.18 6.94
N ILE A 40 -1.57 -0.56 6.77
CA ILE A 40 -1.33 0.54 5.85
C ILE A 40 -0.29 0.09 4.83
N VAL A 41 -0.68 0.09 3.55
CA VAL A 41 0.17 -0.32 2.43
C VAL A 41 0.41 0.88 1.53
N THR A 42 1.68 1.23 1.32
CA THR A 42 2.06 2.38 0.50
C THR A 42 2.31 1.97 -0.95
N VAL A 43 1.74 2.72 -1.89
CA VAL A 43 1.81 2.42 -3.33
C VAL A 43 2.27 3.64 -4.12
N ALA A 44 3.31 3.47 -4.94
CA ALA A 44 3.82 4.52 -5.82
C ALA A 44 2.90 4.67 -7.05
N ILE A 45 1.86 5.51 -6.92
CA ILE A 45 0.77 5.56 -7.91
C ILE A 45 1.22 6.02 -9.29
N GLY A 46 2.22 6.91 -9.36
CA GLY A 46 2.80 7.38 -10.63
C GLY A 46 3.54 6.31 -11.44
N ARG A 47 3.70 5.09 -10.91
CA ARG A 47 4.33 3.95 -11.60
C ARG A 47 3.31 2.89 -12.06
N LEU A 48 2.04 3.06 -11.74
CA LEU A 48 0.99 2.14 -12.19
C LEU A 48 0.51 2.57 -13.57
N ASP A 49 0.41 1.61 -14.48
CA ASP A 49 -0.36 1.81 -15.70
C ASP A 49 -1.84 1.67 -15.35
N LEU A 50 -2.56 2.78 -15.43
CA LEU A 50 -4.02 2.86 -15.18
C LEU A 50 -4.79 3.10 -16.49
N SER A 51 -4.12 3.05 -17.64
CA SER A 51 -4.73 3.34 -18.95
C SER A 51 -5.59 2.19 -19.47
N ASN A 52 -5.28 0.95 -19.07
CA ASN A 52 -6.03 -0.24 -19.45
C ASN A 52 -6.70 -0.89 -18.23
N PRO A 53 -8.01 -0.72 -18.04
CA PRO A 53 -8.75 -1.33 -16.92
C PRO A 53 -8.77 -2.86 -16.91
N GLN A 54 -8.38 -3.52 -18.02
CA GLN A 54 -8.32 -4.99 -18.10
C GLN A 54 -6.97 -5.56 -17.65
N GLU A 55 -5.93 -4.72 -17.55
CA GLU A 55 -4.65 -5.16 -17.00
C GLU A 55 -4.69 -5.07 -15.48
N LYS A 56 -4.27 -6.17 -14.83
CA LYS A 56 -4.13 -6.19 -13.38
C LYS A 56 -2.96 -5.32 -12.97
N THR A 57 -3.23 -4.47 -11.99
CA THR A 57 -2.25 -3.69 -11.25
C THR A 57 -2.01 -4.31 -9.88
N ILE A 58 -1.07 -3.72 -9.14
CA ILE A 58 -0.81 -4.12 -7.75
C ILE A 58 -2.03 -3.91 -6.82
N LEU A 59 -2.94 -3.01 -7.19
CA LEU A 59 -4.12 -2.69 -6.41
C LEU A 59 -5.14 -3.84 -6.42
N ASP A 60 -5.12 -4.66 -7.46
CA ASP A 60 -6.00 -5.82 -7.63
C ASP A 60 -5.65 -7.00 -6.71
N PHE A 61 -4.52 -6.91 -6.00
CA PHE A 61 -4.04 -7.94 -5.06
C PHE A 61 -4.33 -7.61 -3.60
N PHE A 62 -4.90 -6.43 -3.31
CA PHE A 62 -5.23 -6.03 -1.95
C PHE A 62 -6.73 -6.11 -1.70
N ASP A 63 -7.10 -6.70 -0.57
CA ASP A 63 -8.43 -6.58 0.01
C ASP A 63 -8.58 -5.19 0.64
N TRP A 64 -9.43 -4.36 0.03
CA TRP A 64 -9.66 -2.97 0.44
C TRP A 64 -10.43 -2.84 1.75
N ASP A 65 -11.09 -3.90 2.21
CA ASP A 65 -11.71 -3.93 3.53
C ASP A 65 -10.68 -4.24 4.63
N LYS A 66 -9.58 -4.92 4.27
CA LYS A 66 -8.48 -5.28 5.19
C LYS A 66 -7.37 -4.21 5.26
N TYR A 67 -7.05 -3.57 4.14
CA TYR A 67 -5.91 -2.66 4.03
C TYR A 67 -6.32 -1.23 3.70
N THR A 68 -5.67 -0.26 4.35
CA THR A 68 -5.67 1.13 3.89
C THR A 68 -4.54 1.33 2.89
N ILE A 69 -4.90 1.60 1.63
CA ILE A 69 -3.95 1.98 0.59
C ILE A 69 -3.56 3.45 0.76
N LEU A 70 -2.27 3.71 0.91
CA LEU A 70 -1.69 5.04 1.04
C LEU A 70 -0.87 5.38 -0.22
N PRO A 71 -1.43 6.13 -1.18
CA PRO A 71 -0.67 6.53 -2.36
C PRO A 71 0.49 7.43 -1.97
N ASN A 72 1.62 7.31 -2.68
CA ASN A 72 2.77 8.19 -2.52
C ASN A 72 3.29 8.68 -3.88
N THR A 73 4.05 9.78 -3.84
CA THR A 73 4.61 10.49 -5.00
C THR A 73 6.03 10.04 -5.36
N ALA A 74 6.39 8.78 -5.12
CA ALA A 74 7.74 8.29 -5.42
C ALA A 74 8.06 8.39 -6.92
N GLY A 75 9.00 9.28 -7.26
CA GLY A 75 9.40 9.59 -8.64
C GLY A 75 9.21 11.07 -8.99
N SER A 76 8.35 11.78 -8.26
CA SER A 76 8.20 13.23 -8.38
C SER A 76 9.48 13.95 -7.94
N LYS A 77 9.86 14.98 -8.69
CA LYS A 77 11.02 15.85 -8.41
C LYS A 77 10.62 17.28 -8.07
N THR A 78 9.40 17.68 -8.40
CA THR A 78 8.83 18.98 -8.07
C THR A 78 7.46 18.80 -7.41
N ALA A 79 6.89 19.89 -6.89
CA ALA A 79 5.58 19.84 -6.25
C ALA A 79 4.42 19.68 -7.26
N GLU A 80 4.63 20.10 -8.51
CA GLU A 80 3.66 20.03 -9.59
C GLU A 80 3.50 18.61 -10.19
N GLN A 81 4.43 17.70 -9.88
CA GLN A 81 4.45 16.30 -10.34
C GLN A 81 3.80 15.37 -9.33
#